data_AF-A0A7K1GRA3-F1
#
_entry.id   AF-A0A7K1GRA3-F1
#
_cell.length_a   1.000
_cell.length_b   1.000
_cell.length_c   1.000
_cell.angle_alpha   90.00
_cell.angle_beta   90.00
_cell.angle_gamma   90.00
#
_symmetry.space_group_name_H-M   'P 1'
#
loop_
_entity.id
_entity.type
_entity.pdbx_description
1 polymer ?
#
loop_
_entity_poly.entity_id
_entity_poly.type
_entity_poly.pdbx_seq_one_letter_code
_entity_poly.pdbx_strand_id
1 'polypeptide(L)'
;MALDADMKAVIEWATKEALTFPVLIDKFHIVADLYGFVNVPAAIWVDENNKIVRPADGTPGSDLFRSFSHVDSEVHHNLLRSWVHNNVLDLNDSQVRDFQLPPTQELQDARLHRRIAIALRERGGVGDEIGSRKHLARAEELAPFDWTIRRGNMPLVGVDPFGDEFFKFVDGWSRAGRPGYRLGTGRETKPETI
;
A
#
# COMPACT_ATOMS: atom_id res chain seq x y z
N MET A 1 -0.17 10.08 -0.88
CA MET A 1 -1.51 9.62 -1.30
C MET A 1 -2.15 8.89 -0.14
N ALA A 2 -3.46 9.06 0.05
CA ALA A 2 -4.27 8.29 0.99
C ALA A 2 -5.08 7.23 0.23
N LEU A 3 -5.10 5.99 0.73
CA LEU A 3 -5.87 4.86 0.16
C LEU A 3 -7.25 4.70 0.83
N ASP A 4 -7.69 5.74 1.53
CA ASP A 4 -8.90 5.77 2.33
C ASP A 4 -10.16 5.86 1.46
N ALA A 5 -11.18 5.08 1.83
CA ALA A 5 -12.49 5.17 1.20
C ALA A 5 -13.32 6.36 1.72
N ASP A 6 -12.99 6.88 2.90
CA ASP A 6 -13.64 8.05 3.50
C ASP A 6 -12.80 9.31 3.30
N MET A 7 -13.26 10.16 2.39
CA MET A 7 -12.64 11.44 2.10
C MET A 7 -12.58 12.36 3.33
N LYS A 8 -13.59 12.34 4.21
CA LYS A 8 -13.66 13.24 5.36
C LYS A 8 -12.56 12.94 6.37
N ALA A 9 -12.26 11.66 6.57
CA ALA A 9 -11.16 11.21 7.44
C ALA A 9 -9.79 11.71 6.96
N VAL A 10 -9.61 11.90 5.65
CA VAL A 10 -8.35 12.41 5.08
C VAL A 10 -8.26 13.93 5.12
N ILE A 11 -9.37 14.64 4.86
CA ILE A 11 -9.38 16.11 4.75
C ILE A 11 -8.79 16.75 5.99
N GLU A 12 -9.18 16.29 7.20
CA GLU A 12 -8.66 16.83 8.46
C GLU A 12 -7.12 16.90 8.46
N TRP A 13 -6.46 15.79 8.11
CA TRP A 13 -5.00 15.71 8.10
C TRP A 13 -4.37 16.42 6.92
N ALA A 14 -5.01 16.38 5.75
CA ALA A 14 -4.50 17.03 4.55
C ALA A 14 -4.54 18.57 4.63
N THR A 15 -5.41 19.14 5.46
CA THR A 15 -5.55 20.59 5.62
C THR A 15 -5.08 21.11 6.97
N LYS A 16 -4.62 20.24 7.88
CA LYS A 16 -4.18 20.62 9.23
C LYS A 16 -3.01 21.61 9.21
N GLU A 17 -2.13 21.47 8.21
CA GLU A 17 -0.97 22.33 7.98
C GLU A 17 -0.87 22.68 6.50
N ALA A 18 -0.15 23.76 6.18
CA ALA A 18 0.11 24.17 4.82
C ALA A 18 1.17 23.24 4.18
N LEU A 19 0.71 22.15 3.56
CA LEU A 19 1.58 21.22 2.85
C LEU A 19 2.10 21.85 1.55
N THR A 20 3.38 21.61 1.25
CA THR A 20 4.02 22.07 -0.01
C THR A 20 3.81 21.08 -1.17
N PHE A 21 2.96 20.08 -0.98
CA PHE A 21 2.68 19.01 -1.95
C PHE A 21 1.20 18.64 -1.94
N PRO A 22 0.65 18.15 -3.06
CA PRO A 22 -0.75 17.74 -3.11
C PRO A 22 -0.98 16.41 -2.37
N VAL A 23 -2.16 16.28 -1.76
CA VAL A 23 -2.64 15.02 -1.17
C VAL A 23 -3.73 14.44 -2.05
N LEU A 24 -3.38 13.40 -2.81
CA LEU A 24 -4.35 12.62 -3.58
C LEU A 24 -5.07 11.60 -2.70
N ILE A 25 -6.40 11.51 -2.83
CA ILE A 25 -7.25 10.52 -2.16
C ILE A 25 -7.68 9.48 -3.20
N ASP A 26 -7.09 8.29 -3.12
CA ASP A 26 -7.33 7.18 -4.05
C ASP A 26 -8.39 6.23 -3.50
N LYS A 27 -9.62 6.72 -3.41
CA LYS A 27 -10.77 6.02 -2.83
C LYS A 27 -11.05 4.64 -3.43
N PHE A 28 -10.86 4.50 -4.74
CA PHE A 28 -11.15 3.28 -5.49
C PHE A 28 -9.91 2.44 -5.81
N HIS A 29 -8.77 2.78 -5.19
CA HIS A 29 -7.50 2.05 -5.37
C HIS A 29 -7.10 1.98 -6.86
N ILE A 30 -7.33 3.06 -7.62
CA ILE A 30 -6.97 3.16 -9.04
C ILE A 30 -5.47 3.37 -9.17
N VAL A 31 -4.91 4.30 -8.39
CA VAL A 31 -3.48 4.58 -8.37
C VAL A 31 -2.73 3.40 -7.75
N ALA A 32 -3.29 2.79 -6.69
CA ALA A 32 -2.78 1.53 -6.16
C ALA A 32 -2.67 0.43 -7.22
N ASP A 33 -3.68 0.33 -8.09
CA ASP A 33 -3.70 -0.67 -9.15
C ASP A 33 -2.66 -0.41 -10.23
N LEU A 34 -2.61 0.82 -10.75
CA LEU A 34 -1.70 1.24 -11.81
C LEU A 34 -0.22 1.10 -11.42
N TYR A 35 0.12 1.38 -10.16
CA TYR A 35 1.50 1.39 -9.69
C TYR A 35 1.89 0.18 -8.84
N GLY A 36 0.97 -0.78 -8.66
CA GLY A 36 1.26 -2.00 -7.91
C GLY A 36 1.41 -1.79 -6.40
N PHE A 37 0.71 -0.84 -5.80
CA PHE A 37 0.69 -0.71 -4.34
C PHE A 37 -0.16 -1.83 -3.73
N VAL A 38 0.45 -2.60 -2.83
CA VAL A 38 -0.16 -3.74 -2.10
C VAL A 38 0.07 -3.62 -0.59
N ASN A 39 0.84 -2.64 -0.15
CA ASN A 39 1.06 -2.29 1.26
C ASN A 39 1.39 -0.80 1.42
N VAL A 40 1.28 -0.28 2.64
CA VAL A 40 1.65 1.09 3.02
C VAL A 40 2.41 1.07 4.34
N PRO A 41 3.36 2.01 4.58
CA PRO A 41 3.79 3.08 3.68
C PRO A 41 4.60 2.57 2.48
N ALA A 42 4.39 3.18 1.31
CA ALA A 42 5.05 2.81 0.07
C ALA A 42 5.28 4.01 -0.84
N ALA A 43 6.29 3.92 -1.70
CA ALA A 43 6.64 4.95 -2.67
C ALA A 43 7.06 4.34 -4.00
N ILE A 44 6.92 5.13 -5.05
CA ILE A 44 7.42 4.87 -6.41
C ILE A 44 8.16 6.12 -6.90
N TRP A 45 9.21 5.96 -7.71
CA TRP A 45 9.92 7.09 -8.31
C TRP A 45 9.64 7.15 -9.80
N VAL A 46 9.25 8.34 -10.26
CA VAL A 46 8.96 8.65 -11.66
C VAL A 46 9.83 9.82 -12.06
N ASP A 47 10.55 9.70 -13.17
CA ASP A 47 11.40 10.77 -13.71
C ASP A 47 10.59 11.80 -14.53
N GLU A 48 11.28 12.83 -15.01
CA GLU A 48 10.71 13.93 -15.80
C GLU A 48 10.21 13.48 -17.19
N ASN A 49 10.57 12.28 -17.63
CA ASN A 49 10.10 11.68 -18.88
C ASN A 49 8.91 10.73 -18.65
N ASN A 50 8.30 10.76 -17.46
CA ASN A 50 7.19 9.90 -17.05
C ASN A 50 7.56 8.41 -16.99
N LYS A 51 8.83 8.09 -16.75
CA LYS A 51 9.30 6.71 -16.59
C LYS A 51 9.43 6.36 -15.13
N ILE A 52 8.91 5.19 -14.76
CA ILE A 52 9.20 4.63 -13.44
C ILE A 52 10.69 4.26 -13.41
N VAL A 53 11.44 4.89 -12.52
CA VAL A 53 12.89 4.63 -12.31
C VAL A 53 13.16 3.84 -11.02
N ARG A 54 12.17 3.76 -10.13
CA ARG A 54 12.16 2.82 -9.00
C ARG A 54 10.72 2.36 -8.76
N PRO A 55 10.43 1.05 -8.79
CA PRO A 55 9.07 0.54 -8.63
C PRO A 55 8.56 0.68 -7.19
N ALA A 56 7.26 0.41 -7.01
CA ALA A 56 6.64 0.44 -5.70
C ALA A 56 7.37 -0.48 -4.71
N ASP A 57 7.69 0.06 -3.54
CA ASP A 57 8.34 -0.67 -2.46
C ASP A 57 7.88 -0.14 -1.10
N GLY A 58 8.13 -0.91 -0.04
CA GLY A 58 7.83 -0.50 1.33
C GLY A 58 8.85 0.54 1.80
N THR A 59 8.41 1.77 2.01
CA THR A 59 9.30 2.90 2.32
C THR A 59 8.74 3.70 3.51
N PRO A 60 8.94 3.22 4.74
CA PRO A 60 8.64 4.02 5.93
C PRO A 60 9.37 5.36 5.87
N GLY A 61 8.69 6.45 6.19
CA GLY A 61 9.30 7.79 6.21
C GLY A 61 10.14 8.08 7.48
N SER A 62 10.15 7.15 8.44
CA SER A 62 10.98 7.21 9.64
C SER A 62 11.10 5.83 10.29
N ASP A 63 12.02 5.71 11.25
CA ASP A 63 12.25 4.49 12.03
C ASP A 63 11.28 4.31 13.20
N LEU A 64 10.22 5.12 13.31
CA LEU A 64 9.22 5.04 14.40
C LEU A 64 8.65 3.63 14.59
N PHE A 65 8.47 2.89 13.49
CA PHE A 65 7.97 1.52 13.48
C PHE A 65 9.00 0.48 13.01
N ARG A 66 10.30 0.80 13.06
CA ARG A 66 11.38 -0.08 12.57
C ARG A 66 11.38 -1.45 13.26
N SER A 67 11.09 -1.51 14.56
CA SER A 67 11.00 -2.78 15.31
C SER A 67 9.89 -3.72 14.78
N PHE A 68 8.86 -3.16 14.15
CA PHE A 68 7.75 -3.90 13.56
C PHE A 68 7.99 -4.18 12.07
N SER A 69 8.38 -3.16 11.30
CA SER A 69 8.56 -3.27 9.85
C SER A 69 9.85 -4.00 9.46
N HIS A 70 10.86 -3.97 10.33
CA HIS A 70 12.24 -4.39 10.05
C HIS A 70 12.80 -3.73 8.80
N VAL A 71 12.50 -2.44 8.64
CA VAL A 71 12.99 -1.63 7.52
C VAL A 71 13.71 -0.43 8.08
N ASP A 72 14.97 -0.27 7.70
CA ASP A 72 15.76 0.94 7.93
C ASP A 72 15.35 2.01 6.90
N SER A 73 14.65 3.04 7.37
CA SER A 73 14.15 4.11 6.48
C SER A 73 15.26 4.93 5.84
N GLU A 74 16.44 4.99 6.48
CA GLU A 74 17.54 5.84 6.05
C GLU A 74 18.19 5.34 4.75
N VAL A 75 18.09 4.03 4.48
CA VAL A 75 18.52 3.44 3.19
C VAL A 75 17.73 4.07 2.03
N HIS A 76 16.40 4.15 2.15
CA HIS A 76 15.58 4.77 1.11
C HIS A 76 15.88 6.26 0.95
N HIS A 77 16.03 6.99 2.06
CA HIS A 77 16.33 8.42 2.04
C HIS A 77 17.68 8.73 1.37
N ASN A 78 18.71 7.93 1.63
CA ASN A 78 20.03 8.08 1.01
C ASN A 78 19.98 7.85 -0.50
N LEU A 79 19.27 6.81 -0.94
CA LEU A 79 19.07 6.53 -2.35
C LEU A 79 18.32 7.67 -3.03
N LEU A 80 17.27 8.20 -2.40
CA LEU A 80 16.49 9.31 -2.93
C LEU A 80 17.35 10.58 -3.07
N ARG A 81 18.13 10.92 -2.04
CA ARG A 81 19.07 12.06 -2.09
C ARG A 81 20.11 11.88 -3.19
N SER A 82 20.65 10.67 -3.36
CA SER A 82 21.61 10.37 -4.42
C SER A 82 21.02 10.59 -5.81
N TRP A 83 19.78 10.17 -6.03
CA TRP A 83 19.09 10.41 -7.29
C TRP A 83 18.78 11.90 -7.50
N VAL A 84 18.12 12.55 -6.54
CA VAL A 84 17.65 13.94 -6.69
C VAL A 84 18.82 14.94 -6.81
N HIS A 85 19.89 14.77 -6.03
CA HIS A 85 20.99 15.73 -6.03
C HIS A 85 22.10 15.41 -7.04
N ASN A 86 22.33 14.14 -7.34
CA ASN A 86 23.48 13.72 -8.14
C ASN A 86 23.09 12.96 -9.41
N ASN A 87 21.79 12.77 -9.67
CA ASN A 87 21.27 11.98 -10.78
C ASN A 87 21.80 10.53 -10.82
N VAL A 88 22.04 9.93 -9.64
CA VAL A 88 22.52 8.55 -9.51
C VAL A 88 21.39 7.63 -9.04
N LEU A 89 20.96 6.74 -9.94
CA LEU A 89 20.02 5.64 -9.66
C LEU A 89 20.79 4.38 -9.24
N ASP A 90 20.21 3.61 -8.32
CA ASP A 90 20.74 2.31 -7.88
C ASP A 90 20.23 1.12 -8.72
N LEU A 91 19.17 1.33 -9.50
CA LEU A 91 18.61 0.35 -10.41
C LEU A 91 18.77 0.82 -11.86
N ASN A 92 19.14 -0.10 -12.74
CA ASN A 92 19.02 0.10 -14.18
C ASN A 92 17.63 -0.33 -14.70
N ASP A 93 17.34 0.01 -15.94
CA ASP A 93 16.08 -0.29 -16.62
C ASP A 93 15.64 -1.76 -16.56
N SER A 94 16.59 -2.69 -16.65
CA SER A 94 16.28 -4.13 -16.56
C SER A 94 15.82 -4.48 -15.16
N GLN A 95 16.58 -4.04 -14.14
CA GLN A 95 16.26 -4.30 -12.74
C GLN A 95 14.92 -3.67 -12.35
N VAL A 96 14.62 -2.46 -12.84
CA VAL A 96 13.32 -1.81 -12.62
C VAL A 96 12.19 -2.71 -13.14
N ARG A 97 12.29 -3.21 -14.37
CA ARG A 97 11.28 -4.13 -14.94
C ARG A 97 11.20 -5.45 -14.16
N ASP A 98 12.35 -5.99 -13.75
CA ASP A 98 12.41 -7.24 -13.00
C ASP A 98 11.73 -7.14 -11.65
N PHE A 99 11.60 -5.95 -11.06
CA PHE A 99 10.88 -5.72 -9.80
C PHE A 99 9.42 -5.28 -10.00
N GLN A 100 9.04 -4.76 -11.16
CA GLN A 100 7.65 -4.45 -11.52
C GLN A 100 6.87 -5.73 -11.84
N LEU A 101 6.14 -6.25 -10.86
CA LEU A 101 5.24 -7.39 -11.10
C LEU A 101 3.93 -6.93 -11.72
N PRO A 102 3.50 -7.51 -12.87
CA PRO A 102 2.13 -7.34 -13.32
C PRO A 102 1.16 -7.99 -12.31
N PRO A 103 -0.04 -7.41 -12.11
CA PRO A 103 -1.03 -7.99 -11.22
C PRO A 103 -1.55 -9.31 -11.79
N THR A 104 -1.71 -10.32 -10.94
CA THR A 104 -2.37 -11.58 -11.30
C THR A 104 -3.86 -11.35 -11.57
N GLN A 105 -4.52 -12.27 -12.27
CA GLN A 105 -5.97 -12.21 -12.48
C GLN A 105 -6.73 -12.17 -11.14
N GLU A 106 -6.33 -12.97 -10.17
CA GLU A 106 -6.95 -12.99 -8.83
C GLU A 106 -6.82 -11.63 -8.13
N LEU A 107 -5.68 -10.96 -8.23
CA LEU A 107 -5.50 -9.62 -7.66
C LEU A 107 -6.36 -8.57 -8.36
N GLN A 108 -6.50 -8.66 -9.69
CA GLN A 108 -7.38 -7.78 -10.46
C GLN A 108 -8.85 -7.99 -10.05
N ASP A 109 -9.28 -9.24 -9.90
CA ASP A 109 -10.63 -9.58 -9.43
C ASP A 109 -10.85 -9.11 -8.00
N ALA A 110 -9.87 -9.26 -7.11
CA ALA A 110 -9.93 -8.76 -5.74
C ALA A 110 -10.14 -7.24 -5.70
N ARG A 111 -9.37 -6.49 -6.50
CA ARG A 111 -9.49 -5.03 -6.63
C ARG A 111 -10.84 -4.62 -7.23
N LEU A 112 -11.34 -5.37 -8.22
CA LEU A 112 -12.68 -5.15 -8.78
C LEU A 112 -13.77 -5.34 -7.72
N HIS A 113 -13.73 -6.45 -6.97
CA HIS A 113 -14.67 -6.72 -5.88
C HIS A 113 -14.63 -5.58 -4.85
N ARG A 114 -13.45 -5.12 -4.43
CA ARG A 114 -13.33 -3.99 -3.51
C ARG A 114 -13.94 -2.71 -4.09
N ARG A 115 -13.70 -2.38 -5.36
CA ARG A 115 -14.32 -1.20 -6.01
C ARG A 115 -15.84 -1.26 -6.03
N ILE A 116 -16.41 -2.42 -6.37
CA ILE A 116 -17.86 -2.65 -6.31
C ILE A 116 -18.37 -2.44 -4.88
N ALA A 117 -17.66 -2.97 -3.88
CA ALA A 117 -18.05 -2.79 -2.48
C ALA A 117 -18.10 -1.32 -2.07
N ILE A 118 -17.10 -0.51 -2.46
CA ILE A 118 -17.10 0.94 -2.17
C ILE A 118 -18.28 1.62 -2.88
N ALA A 119 -18.51 1.33 -4.16
CA ALA A 119 -19.62 1.91 -4.91
C ALA A 119 -21.00 1.56 -4.31
N LEU A 120 -21.18 0.32 -3.82
CA LEU A 120 -22.40 -0.12 -3.18
C LEU A 120 -22.68 0.64 -1.87
N ARG A 121 -21.66 0.93 -1.06
CA ARG A 121 -21.83 1.72 0.19
C ARG A 121 -22.37 3.13 -0.06
N GLU A 122 -22.13 3.69 -1.24
CA GLU A 122 -22.48 5.07 -1.55
C GLU A 122 -23.78 5.18 -2.36
N ARG A 123 -24.30 4.05 -2.81
CA ARG A 123 -25.45 3.98 -3.69
C ARG A 123 -26.70 4.57 -3.02
N GLY A 124 -27.29 5.57 -3.69
CA GLY A 124 -28.60 6.12 -3.33
C GLY A 124 -28.66 6.82 -1.96
N GLY A 125 -27.53 7.23 -1.39
CA GLY A 125 -27.45 7.95 -0.11
C GLY A 125 -27.68 7.10 1.14
N VAL A 126 -28.25 5.90 1.01
CA VAL A 126 -28.48 4.94 2.10
C VAL A 126 -27.45 3.81 2.10
N GLY A 127 -26.89 3.49 0.91
CA GLY A 127 -25.92 2.40 0.72
C GLY A 127 -26.55 1.01 0.71
N ASP A 128 -25.95 0.09 -0.05
CA ASP A 128 -26.21 -1.35 0.01
C ASP A 128 -25.13 -2.03 0.84
N GLU A 129 -25.31 -2.03 2.16
CA GLU A 129 -24.34 -2.58 3.12
C GLU A 129 -24.18 -4.10 2.96
N ILE A 130 -25.27 -4.82 2.67
CA ILE A 130 -25.23 -6.28 2.51
C ILE A 130 -24.43 -6.63 1.25
N GLY A 131 -24.72 -5.98 0.13
CA GLY A 131 -23.97 -6.15 -1.10
C GLY A 131 -22.50 -5.75 -0.92
N SER A 132 -22.25 -4.63 -0.27
CA SER A 132 -20.88 -4.18 0.02
C SER A 132 -20.08 -5.22 0.80
N ARG A 133 -20.61 -5.71 1.92
CA ARG A 133 -19.93 -6.72 2.76
C ARG A 133 -19.60 -8.00 2.00
N LYS A 134 -20.51 -8.48 1.13
CA LYS A 134 -20.24 -9.65 0.27
C LYS A 134 -19.05 -9.42 -0.65
N HIS A 135 -18.97 -8.25 -1.26
CA HIS A 135 -17.87 -7.90 -2.15
C HIS A 135 -16.56 -7.62 -1.40
N LEU A 136 -16.59 -7.03 -0.20
CA LEU A 136 -15.39 -6.90 0.65
C LEU A 136 -14.82 -8.27 1.03
N ALA A 137 -15.67 -9.19 1.50
CA ALA A 137 -15.27 -10.55 1.83
C ALA A 137 -14.66 -11.28 0.63
N ARG A 138 -15.26 -11.12 -0.56
CA ARG A 138 -14.70 -11.75 -1.78
C ARG A 138 -13.35 -11.17 -2.19
N ALA A 139 -13.16 -9.86 -2.07
CA ALA A 139 -11.86 -9.22 -2.31
C ALA A 139 -10.79 -9.76 -1.35
N GLU A 140 -11.16 -9.93 -0.10
CA GLU A 140 -10.33 -10.47 0.96
C GLU A 140 -9.92 -11.93 0.76
N GLU A 141 -10.83 -12.78 0.27
CA GLU A 141 -10.55 -14.17 -0.10
C GLU A 141 -9.55 -14.27 -1.26
N LEU A 142 -9.73 -13.42 -2.28
CA LEU A 142 -8.89 -13.42 -3.49
C LEU A 142 -7.50 -12.81 -3.25
N ALA A 143 -7.37 -11.89 -2.30
CA ALA A 143 -6.11 -11.24 -1.96
C ALA A 143 -5.83 -11.31 -0.44
N PRO A 144 -5.58 -12.51 0.11
CA PRO A 144 -5.50 -12.74 1.55
C PRO A 144 -4.34 -12.01 2.24
N PHE A 145 -3.35 -11.54 1.47
CA PHE A 145 -2.14 -10.91 1.95
C PHE A 145 -1.90 -9.49 1.42
N ASP A 146 -2.84 -8.93 0.64
CA ASP A 146 -2.76 -7.54 0.21
C ASP A 146 -3.20 -6.62 1.37
N TRP A 147 -2.29 -5.82 1.89
CA TRP A 147 -2.57 -4.96 3.05
C TRP A 147 -3.53 -3.83 2.70
N THR A 148 -3.50 -3.33 1.46
CA THR A 148 -4.44 -2.28 1.02
C THR A 148 -5.88 -2.79 1.03
N ILE A 149 -6.09 -4.08 0.76
CA ILE A 149 -7.40 -4.72 0.85
C ILE A 149 -7.68 -5.15 2.29
N ARG A 150 -6.85 -6.01 2.88
CA ARG A 150 -7.10 -6.64 4.19
C ARG A 150 -7.23 -5.61 5.30
N ARG A 151 -6.22 -4.74 5.47
CA ARG A 151 -6.23 -3.70 6.51
C ARG A 151 -7.14 -2.53 6.10
N GLY A 152 -7.16 -2.17 4.82
CA GLY A 152 -8.00 -1.07 4.31
C GLY A 152 -9.50 -1.36 4.34
N ASN A 153 -9.92 -2.62 4.41
CA ASN A 153 -11.32 -3.01 4.60
C ASN A 153 -11.78 -2.92 6.06
N MET A 154 -10.88 -3.12 7.03
CA MET A 154 -11.25 -3.23 8.45
C MET A 154 -12.14 -2.08 8.95
N PRO A 155 -11.78 -0.80 8.75
CA PRO A 155 -12.63 0.30 9.20
C PRO A 155 -14.01 0.31 8.52
N LEU A 156 -14.10 -0.17 7.28
CA LEU A 156 -15.34 -0.17 6.49
C LEU A 156 -16.38 -1.15 7.04
N VAL A 157 -15.93 -2.16 7.79
CA VAL A 157 -16.80 -3.15 8.44
C VAL A 157 -16.87 -2.99 9.96
N GLY A 158 -16.29 -1.91 10.50
CA GLY A 158 -16.29 -1.60 11.94
C GLY A 158 -15.21 -2.33 12.74
N VAL A 159 -14.15 -2.80 12.09
CA VAL A 159 -13.00 -3.44 12.73
C VAL A 159 -11.85 -2.43 12.86
N ASP A 160 -11.19 -2.43 14.02
CA ASP A 160 -10.02 -1.59 14.27
C ASP A 160 -8.82 -2.07 13.42
N PRO A 161 -8.26 -1.24 12.52
CA PRO A 161 -7.11 -1.58 11.70
C PRO A 161 -5.77 -1.67 12.47
N PHE A 162 -5.82 -1.56 13.80
CA PHE A 162 -4.73 -1.79 14.75
C PHE A 162 -5.08 -2.77 15.88
N GLY A 163 -6.27 -3.37 15.85
CA GLY A 163 -6.75 -4.30 16.89
C GLY A 163 -6.38 -5.77 16.65
N ASP A 164 -7.04 -6.68 17.38
CA ASP A 164 -6.74 -8.12 17.34
C ASP A 164 -6.82 -8.75 15.94
N GLU A 165 -7.83 -8.37 15.14
CA GLU A 165 -7.98 -8.86 13.77
C GLU A 165 -6.84 -8.42 12.86
N PHE A 166 -6.29 -7.22 13.10
CA PHE A 166 -5.10 -6.75 12.41
C PHE A 166 -3.88 -7.62 12.76
N PHE A 167 -3.65 -7.90 14.05
CA PHE A 167 -2.51 -8.75 14.44
C PHE A 167 -2.65 -10.21 13.98
N LYS A 168 -3.87 -10.78 13.95
CA LYS A 168 -4.13 -12.09 13.33
C LYS A 168 -3.74 -12.09 11.85
N PHE A 169 -4.07 -11.03 11.12
CA PHE A 169 -3.65 -10.86 9.74
C PHE A 169 -2.13 -10.76 9.60
N VAL A 170 -1.47 -9.94 10.44
CA VAL A 170 0.01 -9.80 10.45
C VAL A 170 0.69 -11.14 10.72
N ASP A 171 0.19 -11.94 11.66
CA ASP A 171 0.73 -13.27 11.97
C ASP A 171 0.59 -14.23 10.79
N GLY A 172 -0.57 -14.23 10.11
CA GLY A 172 -0.80 -15.00 8.89
C GLY A 172 0.15 -14.58 7.77
N TRP A 173 0.25 -13.28 7.52
CA TRP A 173 1.15 -12.68 6.53
C TRP A 173 2.62 -13.00 6.81
N SER A 174 3.05 -12.92 8.08
CA SER A 174 4.42 -13.24 8.47
C SER A 174 4.74 -14.72 8.29
N ARG A 175 3.81 -15.63 8.62
CA ARG A 175 3.98 -17.08 8.41
C ARG A 175 4.03 -17.46 6.93
N ALA A 176 3.36 -16.69 6.06
CA ALA A 176 3.42 -16.85 4.61
C ALA A 176 4.71 -16.31 3.96
N GLY A 177 5.71 -15.89 4.75
CA GLY A 177 6.97 -15.37 4.24
C GLY A 177 6.92 -13.89 3.86
N ARG A 178 5.99 -13.11 4.43
CA ARG A 178 5.83 -11.67 4.19
C ARG A 178 5.67 -11.32 2.70
N PRO A 179 4.71 -11.95 1.98
CA PRO A 179 4.49 -11.67 0.57
C PRO A 179 4.15 -10.19 0.33
N GLY A 180 4.62 -9.63 -0.79
CA GLY A 180 4.45 -8.21 -1.11
C GLY A 180 5.54 -7.72 -2.08
N TYR A 181 6.08 -6.52 -1.83
CA TYR A 181 7.13 -5.95 -2.66
C TYR A 181 8.39 -6.81 -2.71
N ARG A 182 8.95 -6.97 -3.92
CA ARG A 182 10.16 -7.77 -4.17
C ARG A 182 11.47 -7.00 -3.96
N LEU A 183 11.45 -5.66 -4.11
CA LEU A 183 12.67 -4.85 -4.05
C LEU A 183 13.27 -4.83 -2.64
N GLY A 184 12.46 -4.60 -1.60
CA GLY A 184 12.88 -4.80 -0.21
C GLY A 184 13.93 -3.80 0.28
N THR A 185 13.85 -2.55 -0.18
CA THR A 185 14.74 -1.46 0.21
C THR A 185 14.82 -1.34 1.72
N GLY A 186 16.02 -1.40 2.28
CA GLY A 186 16.27 -1.26 3.72
C GLY A 186 15.73 -2.41 4.58
N ARG A 187 15.22 -3.51 4.01
CA ARG A 187 14.77 -4.67 4.79
C ARG A 187 15.96 -5.32 5.50
N GLU A 188 15.82 -5.46 6.81
CA GLU A 188 16.77 -6.18 7.63
C GLU A 188 16.52 -7.68 7.55
N THR A 189 17.58 -8.48 7.41
CA THR A 189 17.48 -9.90 7.65
C THR A 189 17.25 -10.12 9.14
N LYS A 190 16.32 -11.01 9.52
CA LYS A 190 16.25 -11.46 10.91
C LYS A 190 17.63 -12.01 11.29
N PRO A 191 18.23 -11.63 12.44
CA PRO A 191 19.33 -12.40 12.97
C PRO A 191 18.83 -13.84 13.15
N GLU A 192 19.59 -14.81 12.64
CA GLU A 192 19.38 -16.20 13.01
C GLU A 192 19.43 -16.26 14.54
N THR A 193 18.33 -16.64 15.17
CA THR A 193 18.33 -16.97 16.60
C THR A 193 19.30 -18.13 16.78
N ILE A 194 20.46 -17.84 17.37
CA ILE A 194 21.40 -18.82 17.94
C ILE A 194 20.71 -19.53 19.09
#